data_AF-A0A318PPG3-F1
#
_entry.id   AF-A0A318PPG3-F1
#
_cell.length_a   1.000
_cell.length_b   1.000
_cell.length_c   1.000
_cell.angle_alpha   90.00
_cell.angle_beta   90.00
_cell.angle_gamma   90.00
#
_symmetry.space_group_name_H-M   'P 1'
#
loop_
_entity.id
_entity.type
_entity.pdbx_description
1 polymer ?
#
loop_
_entity_poly.entity_id
_entity_poly.type
_entity_poly.pdbx_seq_one_letter_code
_entity_poly.pdbx_strand_id
1 'polypeptide(L)'
;MPGTAQLAGYAYRRAFRHVSVPNGHGGLIQYSTGRGALLTCAGQDVLLMPQGAPFDRAVDNMFRYNVLTDAALAPADVAQDLRHLTCGPDGHFTFGDLPAGAWYVVTMIGSDPGDVAVSAVRTQADQTAHVTLQHRWNWPPSWRHPPSLW
;
A
#
# COMPACT_ATOMS: atom_id res chain seq x y z
N MET A 1 11.92 -20.75 11.09
CA MET A 1 10.83 -21.39 11.86
C MET A 1 9.52 -20.78 11.39
N PRO A 2 8.45 -21.56 11.15
CA PRO A 2 7.14 -20.99 10.91
C PRO A 2 6.77 -20.12 12.12
N GLY A 3 6.37 -18.89 11.87
CA GLY A 3 6.01 -17.99 12.96
C GLY A 3 4.56 -18.19 13.38
N THR A 4 4.22 -17.70 14.56
CA THR A 4 2.86 -17.81 15.13
C THR A 4 2.12 -16.47 15.11
N ALA A 5 2.73 -15.42 14.55
CA ALA A 5 2.12 -14.11 14.49
C ALA A 5 1.04 -14.05 13.40
N GLN A 6 0.07 -13.17 13.61
CA GLN A 6 -0.96 -12.84 12.64
C GLN A 6 -0.88 -11.34 12.30
N LEU A 7 -1.36 -11.00 11.12
CA LEU A 7 -1.50 -9.62 10.66
C LEU A 7 -2.89 -9.45 10.07
N ALA A 8 -3.71 -8.64 10.70
CA ALA A 8 -5.00 -8.23 10.17
C ALA A 8 -4.90 -6.78 9.67
N GLY A 9 -5.54 -6.48 8.56
CA GLY A 9 -5.54 -5.11 8.05
C GLY A 9 -6.77 -4.71 7.27
N TYR A 10 -6.84 -3.42 7.03
CA TYR A 10 -7.91 -2.76 6.29
C TYR A 10 -7.30 -1.69 5.39
N ALA A 11 -7.65 -1.67 4.11
CA ALA A 11 -7.18 -0.64 3.20
C ALA A 11 -8.34 0.17 2.61
N TYR A 12 -8.25 1.49 2.71
CA TYR A 12 -9.26 2.39 2.16
C TYR A 12 -8.71 3.73 1.69
N ARG A 13 -9.44 4.37 0.77
CA ARG A 13 -9.26 5.77 0.39
C ARG A 13 -10.63 6.43 0.32
N ARG A 14 -10.65 7.73 0.60
CA ARG A 14 -11.85 8.54 0.38
C ARG A 14 -11.66 9.31 -0.92
N ALA A 15 -12.35 8.89 -1.98
CA ALA A 15 -12.34 9.55 -3.26
C ALA A 15 -13.40 10.65 -3.29
N PHE A 16 -13.02 11.85 -3.72
CA PHE A 16 -13.96 12.95 -3.91
C PHE A 16 -14.14 13.18 -5.42
N ARG A 17 -15.34 13.60 -5.82
CA ARG A 17 -15.52 14.11 -7.19
C ARG A 17 -14.85 15.48 -7.24
N HIS A 18 -14.14 15.79 -8.31
CA HIS A 18 -13.54 17.11 -8.48
C HIS A 18 -14.27 17.86 -9.59
N VAL A 19 -14.51 19.15 -9.38
CA VAL A 19 -14.98 20.06 -10.42
C VAL A 19 -13.88 21.08 -10.68
N SER A 20 -13.50 21.22 -11.94
CA SER A 20 -12.58 22.25 -12.40
C SER A 20 -13.37 23.48 -12.82
N VAL A 21 -13.03 24.64 -12.29
CA VAL A 21 -13.59 25.93 -12.74
C VAL A 21 -12.46 26.89 -13.13
N PRO A 22 -12.69 27.81 -14.09
CA PRO A 22 -11.72 28.83 -14.45
C PRO A 22 -11.33 29.69 -13.25
N ASN A 23 -10.03 29.95 -13.08
CA ASN A 23 -9.49 30.73 -11.96
C ASN A 23 -9.38 32.24 -12.24
N GLY A 24 -9.88 32.71 -13.39
CA GLY A 24 -9.79 34.10 -13.82
C GLY A 24 -8.39 34.56 -14.29
N HIS A 25 -7.37 33.70 -14.20
CA HIS A 25 -5.98 33.98 -14.59
C HIS A 25 -5.44 33.01 -15.66
N GLY A 26 -6.34 32.38 -16.43
CA GLY A 26 -5.96 31.41 -17.47
C GLY A 26 -5.63 30.01 -16.96
N GLY A 27 -5.86 29.73 -15.67
CA GLY A 27 -5.74 28.40 -15.06
C GLY A 27 -7.08 27.82 -14.60
N LEU A 28 -7.02 26.60 -14.05
CA LEU A 28 -8.17 25.92 -13.46
C LEU A 28 -7.95 25.76 -11.95
N ILE A 29 -8.99 25.98 -11.14
CA ILE A 29 -9.03 25.53 -9.75
C ILE A 29 -9.89 24.28 -9.68
N GLN A 30 -9.39 23.25 -8.99
CA GLN A 30 -10.12 22.02 -8.70
C GLN A 30 -10.68 22.08 -7.28
N TYR A 31 -11.99 21.90 -7.15
CA TYR A 31 -12.67 21.76 -5.86
C TYR A 31 -13.27 20.37 -5.71
N SER A 32 -13.13 19.78 -4.53
CA SER A 32 -13.84 18.55 -4.18
C SER A 32 -15.34 18.82 -4.00
N THR A 33 -16.19 18.03 -4.63
CA THR A 33 -17.64 18.12 -4.60
C THR A 33 -18.27 16.78 -4.17
N GLY A 34 -19.44 16.85 -3.52
CA GLY A 34 -20.21 15.69 -3.06
C GLY A 34 -19.73 15.05 -1.76
N ARG A 35 -20.42 13.98 -1.33
CA ARG A 35 -19.95 13.12 -0.23
C ARG A 35 -18.88 12.20 -0.81
N GLY A 36 -17.66 12.27 -0.30
CA GLY A 36 -16.58 11.40 -0.75
C GLY A 36 -16.98 9.92 -0.68
N ALA A 37 -16.70 9.17 -1.74
CA ALA A 37 -16.91 7.72 -1.78
C ALA A 37 -15.78 7.01 -1.06
N LEU A 38 -16.11 6.03 -0.22
CA LEU A 38 -15.11 5.14 0.37
C LEU A 38 -14.79 4.03 -0.64
N LEU A 39 -13.55 3.98 -1.08
CA LEU A 39 -13.02 2.90 -1.92
C LEU A 39 -12.11 2.05 -1.06
N THR A 40 -12.15 0.73 -1.22
CA THR A 40 -11.33 -0.23 -0.47
C THR A 40 -10.39 -1.00 -1.40
N CYS A 41 -9.57 -1.89 -0.84
CA CYS A 41 -8.81 -2.87 -1.62
C CYS A 41 -9.65 -4.05 -2.13
N ALA A 42 -10.97 -4.06 -1.98
CA ALA A 42 -11.78 -5.25 -2.26
C ALA A 42 -11.50 -5.85 -3.66
N GLY A 43 -11.13 -7.12 -3.70
CA GLY A 43 -10.77 -7.85 -4.92
C GLY A 43 -9.38 -7.53 -5.49
N GLN A 44 -8.60 -6.67 -4.84
CA GLN A 44 -7.21 -6.36 -5.22
C GLN A 44 -6.23 -7.30 -4.52
N ASP A 45 -5.04 -7.44 -5.11
CA ASP A 45 -3.94 -8.20 -4.48
C ASP A 45 -3.31 -7.40 -3.33
N VAL A 46 -3.01 -8.09 -2.24
CA VAL A 46 -2.29 -7.56 -1.08
C VAL A 46 -0.98 -8.30 -0.99
N LEU A 47 0.10 -7.55 -1.18
CA LEU A 47 1.46 -8.02 -1.07
C LEU A 47 1.97 -7.76 0.34
N LEU A 48 2.54 -8.79 0.95
CA LEU A 48 3.26 -8.70 2.20
C LEU A 48 4.69 -9.16 1.95
N MET A 49 5.65 -8.31 2.30
CA MET A 49 7.07 -8.56 2.06
C MET A 49 7.91 -8.09 3.26
N PRO A 50 9.04 -8.74 3.57
CA PRO A 50 9.89 -8.33 4.68
C PRO A 50 10.56 -6.98 4.39
N GLN A 51 10.89 -6.22 5.44
CA GLN A 51 11.67 -4.98 5.29
C GLN A 51 13.14 -5.27 5.05
N GLY A 52 13.79 -4.43 4.24
CA GLY A 52 15.20 -4.57 3.85
C GLY A 52 15.38 -4.71 2.34
N ALA A 53 16.63 -4.83 1.90
CA ALA A 53 16.94 -5.09 0.51
C ALA A 53 16.53 -6.54 0.13
N PRO A 54 15.95 -6.76 -1.06
CA PRO A 54 15.69 -5.79 -2.14
C PRO A 54 14.34 -5.05 -2.05
N PHE A 55 13.47 -5.42 -1.11
CA PHE A 55 12.09 -4.94 -1.02
C PHE A 55 11.94 -3.44 -0.79
N ASP A 56 12.87 -2.81 -0.08
CA ASP A 56 12.86 -1.35 0.17
C ASP A 56 12.76 -0.55 -1.14
N ARG A 57 13.54 -0.94 -2.17
CA ARG A 57 13.53 -0.28 -3.49
C ARG A 57 12.27 -0.62 -4.28
N ALA A 58 11.82 -1.87 -4.21
CA ALA A 58 10.62 -2.31 -4.92
C ALA A 58 9.38 -1.56 -4.42
N VAL A 59 9.22 -1.42 -3.10
CA VAL A 59 8.09 -0.70 -2.48
C VAL A 59 8.09 0.78 -2.85
N ASP A 60 9.27 1.42 -2.91
CA ASP A 60 9.40 2.81 -3.35
C ASP A 60 8.95 2.98 -4.81
N ASN A 61 9.42 2.10 -5.70
CA ASN A 61 9.01 2.09 -7.10
C ASN A 61 7.49 1.84 -7.26
N MET A 62 6.95 0.86 -6.54
CA MET A 62 5.52 0.53 -6.56
C MET A 62 4.66 1.73 -6.17
N PHE A 63 5.05 2.41 -5.09
CA PHE A 63 4.36 3.61 -4.65
C PHE A 63 4.50 4.75 -5.66
N ARG A 64 5.73 5.05 -6.10
CA ARG A 64 6.04 6.19 -6.99
C ARG A 64 5.40 6.07 -8.36
N TYR A 65 5.38 4.87 -8.93
CA TYR A 65 4.83 4.61 -10.26
C TYR A 65 3.40 4.07 -10.22
N ASN A 66 2.81 3.93 -9.03
CA ASN A 66 1.46 3.45 -8.82
C ASN A 66 1.20 2.07 -9.46
N VAL A 67 2.13 1.14 -9.24
CA VAL A 67 2.09 -0.24 -9.76
C VAL A 67 2.30 -1.24 -8.62
N LEU A 68 1.78 -2.46 -8.75
CA LEU A 68 2.01 -3.56 -7.78
C LEU A 68 3.10 -4.53 -8.22
N THR A 69 3.87 -4.19 -9.25
CA THR A 69 4.92 -5.03 -9.80
C THR A 69 6.25 -4.30 -9.84
N ASP A 70 7.35 -5.02 -9.62
CA ASP A 70 8.71 -4.50 -9.76
C ASP A 70 9.66 -5.62 -10.20
N ALA A 71 10.64 -5.30 -11.06
CA ALA A 71 11.60 -6.26 -11.58
C ALA A 71 12.51 -6.85 -10.47
N ALA A 72 12.73 -6.13 -9.38
CA ALA A 72 13.48 -6.60 -8.22
C ALA A 72 12.77 -7.75 -7.48
N LEU A 73 11.48 -7.98 -7.73
CA LEU A 73 10.72 -9.10 -7.18
C LEU A 73 10.66 -10.32 -8.12
N ALA A 74 11.19 -10.20 -9.34
CA ALA A 74 11.20 -11.29 -10.32
C ALA A 74 12.15 -12.47 -9.97
N PRO A 75 13.30 -12.27 -9.30
CA PRO A 75 14.15 -13.37 -8.89
C PRO A 75 13.41 -14.38 -7.99
N ALA A 76 13.59 -15.68 -8.24
CA ALA A 76 12.81 -16.73 -7.59
C ALA A 76 13.05 -16.82 -6.07
N ASP A 77 14.26 -16.50 -5.63
CA ASP A 77 14.64 -16.38 -4.22
C ASP A 77 13.87 -15.26 -3.52
N VAL A 78 13.70 -14.12 -4.17
CA VAL A 78 12.94 -12.97 -3.64
C VAL A 78 11.43 -13.27 -3.66
N ALA A 79 10.94 -13.87 -4.75
CA ALA A 79 9.54 -14.22 -4.92
C ALA A 79 9.03 -15.21 -3.86
N GLN A 80 9.90 -16.06 -3.31
CA GLN A 80 9.54 -17.00 -2.23
C GLN A 80 9.27 -16.31 -0.89
N ASP A 81 9.86 -15.14 -0.64
CA ASP A 81 9.67 -14.36 0.58
C ASP A 81 8.44 -13.43 0.50
N LEU A 82 7.88 -13.24 -0.70
CA LEU A 82 6.63 -12.54 -0.90
C LEU A 82 5.44 -13.41 -0.51
N ARG A 83 4.50 -12.79 0.21
CA ARG A 83 3.20 -13.38 0.50
C ARG A 83 2.13 -12.56 -0.19
N HIS A 84 1.18 -13.26 -0.78
CA HIS A 84 0.10 -12.67 -1.58
C HIS A 84 -1.23 -13.13 -1.00
N LEU A 85 -2.21 -12.24 -0.94
CA LEU A 85 -3.58 -12.62 -0.70
C LEU A 85 -4.53 -11.64 -1.39
N THR A 86 -5.68 -12.14 -1.81
CA THR A 86 -6.74 -11.28 -2.35
C THR A 86 -7.52 -10.60 -1.22
N CYS A 87 -7.56 -9.28 -1.22
CA CYS A 87 -8.31 -8.50 -0.24
C CYS A 87 -9.80 -8.83 -0.30
N GLY A 88 -10.40 -9.02 0.87
CA GLY A 88 -11.79 -9.41 1.05
C GLY A 88 -12.77 -8.37 0.52
N PRO A 89 -14.04 -8.76 0.27
CA PRO A 89 -15.07 -7.86 -0.28
C PRO A 89 -15.40 -6.69 0.64
N ASP A 90 -15.10 -6.81 1.93
CA ASP A 90 -15.24 -5.79 2.96
C ASP A 90 -14.04 -4.82 3.04
N GLY A 91 -12.98 -5.06 2.27
CA GLY A 91 -11.73 -4.29 2.31
C GLY A 91 -10.76 -4.75 3.38
N HIS A 92 -11.03 -5.87 4.05
CA HIS A 92 -10.16 -6.46 5.06
C HIS A 92 -9.30 -7.58 4.49
N PHE A 93 -8.17 -7.81 5.12
CA PHE A 93 -7.26 -8.90 4.80
C PHE A 93 -6.62 -9.45 6.07
N THR A 94 -6.20 -10.72 6.05
CA THR A 94 -5.51 -11.35 7.18
C THR A 94 -4.43 -12.30 6.69
N PHE A 95 -3.20 -12.11 7.18
CA PHE A 95 -2.08 -13.04 7.02
C PHE A 95 -1.87 -13.80 8.33
N GLY A 96 -1.67 -15.12 8.23
CA GLY A 96 -1.30 -15.98 9.34
C GLY A 96 0.14 -16.50 9.23
N ASP A 97 0.56 -17.20 10.27
CA ASP A 97 1.82 -17.94 10.32
C ASP A 97 3.05 -17.08 9.96
N LEU A 98 3.09 -15.87 10.51
CA LEU A 98 4.14 -14.88 10.27
C LEU A 98 5.23 -14.97 11.33
N PRO A 99 6.52 -15.00 10.96
CA PRO A 99 7.59 -14.79 11.94
C PRO A 99 7.53 -13.39 12.52
N ALA A 100 8.05 -13.22 13.73
CA ALA A 100 8.25 -11.92 14.32
C ALA A 100 9.27 -11.14 13.46
N GLY A 101 8.94 -9.91 13.09
CA GLY A 101 9.74 -9.16 12.13
C GLY A 101 9.09 -7.85 11.71
N ALA A 102 9.77 -7.15 10.81
CA ALA A 102 9.26 -5.93 10.19
C ALA A 102 8.87 -6.23 8.74
N TRP A 103 7.69 -5.76 8.34
CA TRP A 103 7.07 -6.05 7.05
C TRP A 103 6.58 -4.77 6.38
N TYR A 104 6.45 -4.84 5.06
CA TYR A 104 5.67 -3.91 4.24
C TYR A 104 4.41 -4.61 3.77
N VAL A 105 3.30 -3.89 3.85
CA VAL A 105 2.02 -4.26 3.25
C VAL A 105 1.77 -3.30 2.11
N VAL A 106 1.55 -3.83 0.92
CA VAL A 106 1.31 -3.05 -0.30
C VAL A 106 0.05 -3.58 -0.96
N THR A 107 -0.85 -2.69 -1.35
CA THR A 107 -2.05 -3.05 -2.11
C THR A 107 -2.52 -1.88 -2.94
N MET A 108 -3.41 -2.13 -3.90
CA MET A 108 -4.09 -1.10 -4.66
C MET A 108 -5.48 -0.84 -4.08
N ILE A 109 -5.91 0.42 -4.06
CA ILE A 109 -7.22 0.83 -3.53
C ILE A 109 -8.06 1.45 -4.64
N GLY A 110 -9.21 0.83 -4.91
CA GLY A 110 -10.07 1.17 -6.05
C GLY A 110 -9.53 0.65 -7.38
N SER A 111 -10.33 0.78 -8.45
CA SER A 111 -10.08 0.08 -9.72
C SER A 111 -9.82 0.97 -10.94
N ASP A 112 -10.05 2.30 -10.90
CA ASP A 112 -9.68 3.20 -12.02
C ASP A 112 -9.73 4.71 -11.68
N PRO A 113 -8.60 5.44 -11.65
CA PRO A 113 -7.28 4.88 -11.38
C PRO A 113 -7.25 4.38 -9.93
N GLY A 114 -6.79 3.14 -9.73
CA GLY A 114 -6.48 2.62 -8.41
C GLY A 114 -5.26 3.36 -7.83
N ASP A 115 -5.18 3.45 -6.51
CA ASP A 115 -4.02 4.05 -5.83
C ASP A 115 -3.27 3.01 -5.01
N VAL A 116 -1.97 2.89 -5.21
CA VAL A 116 -1.10 2.04 -4.39
C VAL A 116 -0.98 2.65 -3.00
N ALA A 117 -1.33 1.86 -1.99
CA ALA A 117 -1.14 2.18 -0.59
C ALA A 117 -0.08 1.24 -0.01
N VAL A 118 0.83 1.84 0.77
CA VAL A 118 1.92 1.14 1.44
C VAL A 118 1.83 1.43 2.94
N SER A 119 2.03 0.41 3.77
CA SER A 119 2.27 0.60 5.20
C SER A 119 3.36 -0.33 5.72
N ALA A 120 4.13 0.17 6.68
CA ALA A 120 5.03 -0.66 7.46
C ALA A 120 4.30 -1.22 8.68
N VAL A 121 4.57 -2.48 9.03
CA VAL A 121 4.03 -3.12 10.23
C VAL A 121 5.09 -4.02 10.87
N ARG A 122 5.01 -4.23 12.18
CA ARG A 122 5.85 -5.20 12.89
C ARG A 122 4.97 -6.28 13.50
N THR A 123 5.40 -7.53 13.35
CA THR A 123 4.76 -8.70 13.96
C THR A 123 5.57 -9.15 15.18
N GLN A 124 4.88 -9.69 16.17
CA GLN A 124 5.47 -10.32 17.35
C GLN A 124 4.88 -11.73 17.48
N ALA A 125 5.67 -12.68 18.00
CA ALA A 125 5.20 -14.05 18.17
C ALA A 125 3.92 -14.10 19.02
N ASP A 126 2.99 -14.98 18.64
CA ASP A 126 1.71 -15.20 19.31
C ASP A 126 0.80 -13.96 19.43
N GLN A 127 1.02 -12.94 18.57
CA GLN A 127 0.21 -11.73 18.54
C GLN A 127 -0.39 -11.47 17.16
N THR A 128 -1.54 -10.79 17.17
CA THR A 128 -2.16 -10.21 15.97
C THR A 128 -1.78 -8.74 15.85
N ALA A 129 -0.98 -8.40 14.84
CA ALA A 129 -0.72 -7.02 14.47
C ALA A 129 -1.89 -6.48 13.64
N HIS A 130 -2.25 -5.21 13.87
CA HIS A 130 -3.28 -4.51 13.10
C HIS A 130 -2.66 -3.40 12.27
N VAL A 131 -3.03 -3.31 11.00
CA VAL A 131 -2.56 -2.26 10.09
C VAL A 131 -3.72 -1.62 9.33
N THR A 132 -3.66 -0.31 9.16
CA THR A 132 -4.61 0.42 8.31
C THR A 132 -3.84 1.10 7.19
N LEU A 133 -4.15 0.73 5.96
CA LEU A 133 -3.56 1.32 4.77
C LEU A 133 -4.51 2.43 4.30
N GLN A 134 -4.03 3.66 4.34
CA GLN A 134 -4.74 4.77 3.75
C GLN A 134 -3.89 5.34 2.63
N HIS A 135 -4.42 5.38 1.40
CA HIS A 135 -3.77 6.15 0.35
C HIS A 135 -3.84 7.62 0.75
N ARG A 136 -2.69 8.16 1.16
CA ARG A 136 -2.48 9.58 1.38
C ARG A 136 -1.36 9.97 0.43
N TRP A 137 -1.60 10.98 -0.40
CA TRP A 137 -0.62 11.54 -1.34
C TRP A 137 0.72 11.94 -0.69
N ASN A 138 0.76 12.05 0.64
CA ASN A 138 1.94 12.41 1.44
C ASN A 138 2.65 11.21 2.09
N TRP A 139 2.38 9.96 1.68
CA TRP A 139 3.01 8.77 2.25
C TRP A 139 3.81 7.98 1.22
N PRO A 140 5.10 7.65 1.44
CA PRO A 140 5.80 7.85 2.70
C PRO A 140 6.40 9.27 2.76
N PRO A 141 6.15 10.04 3.84
CA PRO A 141 6.98 11.18 4.12
C PRO A 141 8.38 10.64 4.43
N SER A 142 9.36 11.00 3.61
CA SER A 142 10.71 11.43 4.04
C SER A 142 11.60 10.55 4.94
N TRP A 143 11.30 9.28 5.27
CA TRP A 143 12.10 8.55 6.29
C TRP A 143 13.03 7.44 5.80
N ARG A 144 13.08 7.07 4.51
CA ARG A 144 14.07 6.05 4.05
C ARG A 144 15.08 6.49 3.02
N HIS A 145 14.82 7.58 2.28
CA HIS A 145 15.84 8.17 1.42
C HIS A 145 15.76 9.71 1.53
N PRO A 146 16.83 10.41 1.96
CA PRO A 146 17.06 11.75 1.46
C PRO A 146 16.94 11.70 -0.07
N PRO A 147 16.47 12.75 -0.75
CA PRO A 147 16.53 12.79 -2.20
C PRO A 147 18.00 12.72 -2.64
N SER A 148 18.55 11.52 -2.85
CA SER A 148 19.75 11.36 -3.65
C SER A 148 19.28 11.49 -5.09
N LEU A 149 19.27 12.73 -5.55
CA LEU A 149 19.34 13.08 -6.95
C LEU A 149 20.53 12.32 -7.54
N TRP A 150 20.26 11.32 -8.36
CA TRP A 150 21.16 10.95 -9.44
C TRP A 150 20.63 11.65 -10.70
#